data_AF-A0A2W4SBB0-F1
#
_entry.id   AF-A0A2W4SBB0-F1
#
_cell.length_a   1.000
_cell.length_b   1.000
_cell.length_c   1.000
_cell.angle_alpha   90.00
_cell.angle_beta   90.00
_cell.angle_gamma   90.00
#
_symmetry.space_group_name_H-M   'P 1'
#
loop_
_entity.id
_entity.type
_entity.pdbx_description
1 polymer ?
#
loop_
_entity_poly.entity_id
_entity_poly.type
_entity_poly.pdbx_seq_one_letter_code
_entity_poly.pdbx_strand_id
1 'polypeptide(L)' 'MNEAPQIILGLSVAAALALIITGIWLVRQPGGNRIKAALMIVAGIVIVFNAWINSLPVPVIPSGS' A
#
# COMPACT_ATOMS: atom_id res chain seq x y z
N MET A 1 0.16 -19.88 14.19
CA MET A 1 -0.99 -19.25 13.53
C MET A 1 -0.73 -17.75 13.53
N ASN A 2 -0.01 -17.24 12.53
CA ASN A 2 0.28 -15.82 12.41
C ASN A 2 -0.65 -15.24 11.37
N GLU A 3 -1.94 -15.14 11.71
CA GLU A 3 -2.85 -14.33 10.91
C GLU A 3 -2.39 -12.89 11.07
N ALA A 4 -1.86 -12.28 10.01
CA ALA A 4 -1.74 -10.84 9.96
C ALA A 4 -3.14 -10.30 10.36
N PRO A 5 -3.27 -9.49 11.42
CA PRO A 5 -4.57 -9.04 11.87
C PRO A 5 -5.25 -8.39 10.68
N GLN A 6 -6.40 -8.90 10.27
CA GLN A 6 -7.21 -8.37 9.16
C GLN A 6 -7.39 -6.85 9.25
N ILE A 7 -7.40 -6.34 10.49
CA ILE A 7 -7.40 -4.92 10.85
C ILE A 7 -6.18 -4.16 10.27
N ILE A 8 -4.97 -4.71 10.36
CA ILE A 8 -3.74 -4.08 9.84
C ILE A 8 -3.78 -4.02 8.32
N LEU A 9 -4.24 -5.09 7.66
CA LEU A 9 -4.43 -5.11 6.20
C LEU A 9 -5.46 -4.05 5.76
N GLY A 10 -6.61 -3.98 6.45
CA GLY A 10 -7.63 -2.96 6.18
C GLY A 10 -7.13 -1.53 6.39
N LEU A 11 -6.41 -1.28 7.49
CA LEU A 11 -5.83 0.04 7.78
C LEU A 11 -4.78 0.44 6.73
N SER A 12 -3.96 -0.52 6.27
CA SER A 12 -2.93 -0.29 5.26
C SER A 12 -3.53 0.11 3.93
N VAL A 13 -4.61 -0.57 3.51
CA VAL A 13 -5.35 -0.24 2.28
C VAL A 13 -6.02 1.13 2.39
N ALA A 14 -6.63 1.44 3.54
CA ALA A 14 -7.24 2.75 3.79
C ALA A 14 -6.20 3.89 3.74
N ALA A 15 -5.03 3.69 4.36
CA ALA A 15 -3.93 4.64 4.32
C ALA A 15 -3.38 4.84 2.90
N ALA A 16 -3.26 3.77 2.13
CA ALA A 16 -2.82 3.85 0.73
C ALA A 16 -3.80 4.65 -0.13
N LEU A 17 -5.10 4.42 0.01
CA LEU A 17 -6.14 5.22 -0.65
C LEU A 17 -6.06 6.69 -0.27
N ALA A 18 -5.91 6.99 1.03
CA ALA A 18 -5.78 8.36 1.50
C ALA A 18 -4.56 9.07 0.89
N LEU A 19 -3.42 8.39 0.79
CA LEU A 19 -2.21 8.93 0.15
C LEU A 19 -2.39 9.19 -1.35
N ILE A 20 -3.05 8.28 -2.07
CA ILE A 20 -3.30 8.44 -3.52
C ILE A 20 -4.27 9.60 -3.76
N ILE A 21 -5.39 9.64 -3.04
CA ILE A 21 -6.41 10.69 -3.19
C ILE A 21 -5.80 12.05 -2.84
N THR A 22 -5.09 12.13 -1.71
CA THR A 22 -4.42 13.38 -1.29
C THR A 22 -3.35 13.79 -2.29
N GLY A 23 -2.56 12.85 -2.81
CA GLY A 23 -1.55 13.12 -3.84
C GLY A 23 -2.18 13.66 -5.13
N ILE A 24 -3.25 13.04 -5.64
CA ILE A 24 -3.97 13.51 -6.83
C ILE A 24 -4.55 14.92 -6.60
N TRP A 25 -5.12 15.17 -5.41
CA TRP A 25 -5.62 16.48 -5.05
C TRP A 25 -4.49 17.53 -5.01
N LEU A 26 -3.33 17.18 -4.48
CA LEU A 26 -2.15 18.06 -4.42
C LEU A 26 -1.58 18.39 -5.81
N VAL A 27 -1.66 17.46 -6.77
CA VAL A 27 -1.29 17.72 -8.18
C VAL A 27 -2.20 18.78 -8.81
N ARG A 28 -3.48 18.82 -8.41
CA ARG A 28 -4.46 19.77 -8.94
C ARG A 28 -4.36 21.17 -8.34
N GLN A 29 -3.58 21.37 -7.28
CA GLN A 29 -3.42 22.69 -6.67
C GLN A 29 -2.43 23.57 -7.46
N PRO A 30 -2.82 24.80 -7.87
CA PRO A 30 -1.90 25.75 -8.47
C PRO A 30 -0.87 26.19 -7.42
N GLY A 31 0.42 25.98 -7.72
CA GLY A 31 1.52 26.19 -6.77
C GLY A 31 1.83 25.00 -5.85
N GLY A 32 1.10 23.88 -5.98
CA GLY A 32 1.34 22.66 -5.19
C GLY A 32 2.68 22.01 -5.55
N ASN A 33 3.38 21.47 -4.53
CA ASN A 33 4.63 20.74 -4.73
C ASN A 33 4.35 19.39 -5.42
N ARG A 34 4.47 19.40 -6.76
CA ARG A 34 4.22 18.24 -7.63
C ARG A 34 5.08 17.03 -7.29
N ILE A 35 6.31 17.25 -6.81
CA ILE A 35 7.22 16.17 -6.40
C ILE A 35 6.67 15.48 -5.15
N LYS A 36 6.24 16.26 -4.15
CA LYS A 36 5.59 15.70 -2.95
C LYS A 36 4.34 14.90 -3.33
N ALA A 37 3.53 15.44 -4.24
CA ALA A 37 2.33 14.77 -4.72
C ALA A 37 2.64 13.42 -5.40
N ALA A 38 3.64 13.39 -6.29
CA ALA A 38 4.10 12.17 -6.93
C ALA A 38 4.62 11.15 -5.92
N LEU A 39 5.40 11.58 -4.92
CA LEU A 39 5.88 10.70 -3.85
C LEU A 39 4.74 10.10 -3.01
N MET A 40 3.69 10.87 -2.72
CA MET A 40 2.51 10.36 -1.99
C MET A 40 1.78 9.29 -2.80
N ILE A 41 1.60 9.50 -4.10
CA ILE A 41 0.96 8.51 -4.99
C ILE A 41 1.81 7.24 -5.06
N VAL A 42 3.13 7.38 -5.28
CA VAL A 42 4.06 6.23 -5.33
C VAL A 42 4.05 5.46 -4.01
N ALA A 43 4.08 6.15 -2.87
CA ALA A 43 3.99 5.51 -1.56
C ALA A 43 2.69 4.70 -1.38
N GLY A 44 1.55 5.26 -1.79
CA GLY A 44 0.27 4.54 -1.76
C GLY A 44 0.28 3.29 -2.65
N ILE A 45 0.83 3.39 -3.87
CA ILE A 45 0.95 2.24 -4.78
C ILE A 45 1.83 1.14 -4.18
N VAL A 46 2.97 1.50 -3.59
CA VAL A 46 3.89 0.55 -2.94
C VAL A 46 3.21 -0.17 -1.78
N ILE A 47 2.41 0.53 -0.97
CA ILE A 47 1.67 -0.10 0.14
C ILE A 47 0.65 -1.11 -0.38
N VAL A 48 -0.14 -0.77 -1.42
CA VAL A 48 -1.10 -1.70 -2.02
C VAL A 48 -0.39 -2.91 -2.63
N PHE A 49 0.71 -2.68 -3.34
CA PHE A 49 1.49 -3.74 -3.96
C PHE A 49 2.10 -4.69 -2.91
N ASN A 50 2.63 -4.13 -1.82
CA ASN A 50 3.17 -4.92 -0.72
C ASN A 50 2.07 -5.71 0.00
N ALA A 51 0.91 -5.12 0.24
CA ALA A 51 -0.24 -5.83 0.81
C ALA A 51 -0.70 -6.98 -0.10
N TRP A 52 -0.70 -6.77 -1.43
CA TRP A 52 -1.03 -7.80 -2.40
C TRP A 52 -0.02 -8.96 -2.41
N ILE A 53 1.29 -8.68 -2.43
CA ILE A 53 2.32 -9.74 -2.35
C ILE A 53 2.18 -10.54 -1.05
N ASN A 54 1.99 -9.87 0.09
CA ASN A 54 1.82 -10.55 1.37
C ASN A 54 0.49 -11.30 1.50
N SER A 55 -0.47 -11.06 0.61
CA SER A 55 -1.72 -11.84 0.54
C SER A 55 -1.55 -13.16 -0.21
N LEU A 56 -0.46 -13.34 -0.97
CA LEU A 56 -0.19 -14.60 -1.68
C LEU A 56 0.24 -15.68 -0.69
N PRO A 57 -0.27 -16.92 -0.83
CA PRO A 57 0.15 -18.03 0.03
C PRO A 57 1.64 -18.32 -0.17
N VAL A 58 2.38 -18.41 0.93
CA VAL A 58 3.79 -18.82 0.90
C VAL A 58 3.87 -20.27 0.43
N PRO A 59 4.71 -20.60 -0.57
CA PRO A 59 4.88 -21.98 -1.02
C PRO A 59 5.37 -22.85 0.15
N VAL A 60 4.55 -23.80 0.57
CA VAL A 60 4.96 -24.87 1.48
C VAL A 60 5.85 -25.83 0.71
N ILE A 61 7.16 -25.67 0.84
CA ILE A 61 8.12 -26.69 0.43
C ILE A 61 7.88 -27.89 1.37
N PRO A 62 7.50 -29.07 0.86
CA PRO A 62 7.38 -30.24 1.72
C PRO A 62 8.77 -30.54 2.25
N SER A 63 9.01 -30.31 3.54
CA SER A 63 10.18 -30.85 4.23
C SER A 63 9.99 -32.36 4.28
N GLY A 64 10.43 -33.04 3.23
CA GLY A 64 10.53 -34.49 3.17
C GLY A 64 11.40 -34.97 4.33
N SER A 65 10.78 -35.80 5.16
CA SER A 65 11.36 -36.67 6.19
C SER A 65 12.53 -37.49 5.69
#